data_AF-A0A965Q4W2-F1
#
_entry.id   AF-A0A965Q4W2-F1
#
_cell.length_a   1.000
_cell.length_b   1.000
_cell.length_c   1.000
_cell.angle_alpha   90.00
_cell.angle_beta   90.00
_cell.angle_gamma   90.00
#
_symmetry.space_group_name_H-M   'P 1'
#
loop_
_entity.id
_entity.type
_entity.pdbx_description
1 polymer ?
#
loop_
_entity_poly.entity_id
_entity_poly.type
_entity_poly.pdbx_seq_one_letter_code
_entity_poly.pdbx_strand_id
1 'polypeptide(L)'
;ESSIQNAFKEVNNAIVSLKEYTEQENDLKLTQDAAKKAMDISSNRYKAGYSSYLEYLDAQRVYNDASIAYIQKRQLRLMASVELFKSLGGGWSTQ
;
A
#
# COMPACT_ATOMS: atom_id res chain seq x y z
N GLU A 1 1.62 -26.57 26.75
CA GLU A 1 1.00 -26.84 25.43
C GLU A 1 0.37 -25.60 24.81
N SER A 2 -0.50 -24.87 25.53
CA SER A 2 -1.20 -23.69 24.98
C SER A 2 -0.30 -22.54 24.50
N SER A 3 0.85 -22.32 25.13
CA SER A 3 1.80 -21.26 24.72
C SER A 3 2.40 -21.50 23.33
N ILE A 4 2.76 -22.74 23.02
CA ILE A 4 3.31 -23.13 21.70
C ILE A 4 2.21 -22.99 20.64
N GLN A 5 1.00 -23.50 20.91
CA GLN A 5 -0.11 -23.36 19.97
C GLN A 5 -0.48 -21.90 19.69
N ASN A 6 -0.42 -21.04 20.71
CA ASN A 6 -0.65 -19.60 20.54
C ASN A 6 0.44 -18.95 19.70
N ALA A 7 1.72 -19.26 19.95
CA ALA A 7 2.83 -18.75 19.13
C ALA A 7 2.70 -19.15 17.66
N PHE A 8 2.33 -20.40 17.36
CA PHE A 8 2.07 -20.85 15.99
C PHE A 8 0.91 -20.09 15.31
N LYS A 9 -0.16 -19.80 16.06
CA LYS A 9 -1.28 -19.00 15.56
C LYS A 9 -0.86 -17.56 15.27
N GLU A 10 -0.09 -16.94 16.16
CA GLU A 10 0.40 -15.57 16.00
C GLU A 10 1.31 -15.44 14.75
N VAL A 11 2.22 -16.39 14.55
CA VAL A 11 3.07 -16.43 13.35
C VAL A 11 2.23 -16.62 12.09
N ASN A 12 1.27 -17.55 12.10
CA ASN A 12 0.40 -17.78 10.94
C ASN A 12 -0.40 -16.52 10.57
N ASN A 13 -1.01 -15.88 11.57
CA ASN A 13 -1.76 -14.63 11.39
C ASN A 13 -0.87 -13.51 10.81
N ALA A 14 0.37 -13.39 11.27
CA ALA A 14 1.31 -12.39 10.77
C ALA A 14 1.73 -12.66 9.31
N ILE A 15 1.96 -13.93 8.93
CA ILE A 15 2.27 -14.32 7.55
C ILE A 15 1.10 -14.01 6.62
N VAL A 16 -0.13 -14.39 7.02
CA VAL A 16 -1.34 -14.13 6.24
C VAL A 16 -1.55 -12.63 6.05
N SER A 17 -1.46 -11.85 7.14
CA SER A 17 -1.61 -10.39 7.08
C SER A 17 -0.58 -9.73 6.17
N LEU A 18 0.68 -10.17 6.25
CA LEU A 18 1.75 -9.65 5.39
C LEU A 18 1.48 -9.95 3.91
N LYS A 19 1.03 -11.17 3.59
CA LYS A 19 0.68 -11.56 2.23
C LYS A 19 -0.47 -10.70 1.68
N GLU A 20 -1.56 -10.60 2.43
CA GLU A 20 -2.74 -9.82 2.01
C GLU A 20 -2.40 -8.33 1.82
N TYR A 21 -1.63 -7.72 2.72
CA TYR A 21 -1.22 -6.33 2.54
C TYR A 21 -0.26 -6.13 1.36
N THR A 22 0.55 -7.13 1.03
CA THR A 22 1.42 -7.08 -0.16
C THR A 22 0.59 -7.10 -1.44
N GLU A 23 -0.42 -7.97 -1.52
CA GLU A 23 -1.35 -8.03 -2.65
C GLU A 23 -2.12 -6.71 -2.79
N GLN A 24 -2.70 -6.20 -1.70
CA GLN A 24 -3.42 -4.93 -1.69
C GLN A 24 -2.52 -3.72 -2.04
N GLU A 25 -1.26 -3.71 -1.58
CA GLU A 25 -0.31 -2.66 -1.97
C GLU A 25 -0.09 -2.66 -3.49
N ASN A 26 0.06 -3.83 -4.10
CA ASN A 26 0.27 -3.95 -5.55
C ASN A 26 -0.94 -3.45 -6.35
N ASP A 27 -2.16 -3.81 -5.94
CA ASP A 27 -3.39 -3.34 -6.60
C ASP A 27 -3.54 -1.82 -6.52
N LEU A 28 -3.23 -1.23 -5.35
CA LEU A 28 -3.24 0.22 -5.20
C LEU A 28 -2.10 0.90 -5.95
N LYS A 29 -0.95 0.23 -6.12
CA LYS A 29 0.13 0.73 -6.96
C LYS A 29 -0.30 0.84 -8.42
N LEU A 30 -0.97 -0.20 -8.95
CA LEU A 30 -1.54 -0.18 -10.30
C LEU A 30 -2.59 0.93 -10.47
N THR A 31 -3.44 1.11 -9.46
CA THR A 31 -4.45 2.18 -9.44
C THR A 31 -3.79 3.57 -9.45
N GLN A 32 -2.74 3.77 -8.66
CA GLN A 32 -1.97 5.01 -8.61
C GLN A 32 -1.28 5.30 -9.95
N ASP A 33 -0.70 4.29 -10.60
CA ASP A 33 -0.06 4.44 -11.91
C ASP A 33 -1.07 4.77 -13.01
N ALA A 34 -2.26 4.19 -12.97
CA ALA A 34 -3.35 4.52 -13.89
C ALA A 34 -3.84 5.96 -13.69
N ALA A 35 -4.06 6.39 -12.45
CA ALA A 35 -4.45 7.75 -12.13
C ALA A 35 -3.38 8.77 -12.53
N LYS A 36 -2.10 8.43 -12.37
CA LYS A 36 -0.97 9.25 -12.84
C LYS A 36 -1.05 9.48 -14.35
N LYS A 37 -1.23 8.40 -15.12
CA LYS A 37 -1.36 8.49 -16.58
C LYS A 37 -2.54 9.37 -16.99
N ALA A 38 -3.68 9.26 -16.31
CA ALA A 38 -4.84 10.11 -16.57
C ALA A 38 -4.54 11.60 -16.30
N MET A 39 -3.86 11.92 -15.19
CA MET A 39 -3.41 13.27 -14.87
C MET A 39 -2.42 13.81 -15.90
N ASP A 40 -1.47 13.00 -16.37
CA ASP A 40 -0.50 13.40 -17.38
C ASP A 40 -1.19 13.70 -18.72
N ILE A 41 -2.20 12.90 -19.11
CA ILE A 41 -3.03 13.12 -20.29
C ILE A 41 -3.82 14.43 -20.17
N SER A 42 -4.49 14.67 -19.04
CA SER A 42 -5.27 15.91 -18.86
C SER A 42 -4.38 17.15 -18.81
N SER A 43 -3.17 17.04 -18.24
CA SER A 43 -2.16 18.10 -18.27
C SER A 43 -1.77 18.46 -19.71
N ASN A 44 -1.54 17.44 -20.55
CA ASN A 44 -1.18 17.65 -21.95
C ASN A 44 -2.34 18.28 -22.75
N ARG A 45 -3.57 17.82 -22.54
CA ARG A 45 -4.76 18.41 -23.18
C ARG A 45 -4.96 19.87 -22.78
N TYR A 46 -4.77 20.21 -21.50
CA TYR A 46 -4.85 21.58 -21.02
C TYR A 46 -3.79 22.47 -21.67
N LYS A 47 -2.52 22.03 -21.67
CA LYS A 47 -1.41 22.78 -22.30
C LYS A 47 -1.61 22.99 -23.80
N ALA A 48 -2.27 22.06 -24.47
CA ALA A 48 -2.63 22.17 -25.88
C ALA A 48 -3.94 22.93 -26.13
N GLY A 49 -4.63 23.39 -25.09
CA GLY A 49 -5.89 24.15 -25.20
C GLY A 49 -7.15 23.32 -25.46
N TYR A 50 -7.05 21.98 -25.39
CA TYR A 50 -8.15 21.04 -25.66
C TYR A 50 -9.02 20.70 -24.43
N SER A 51 -8.62 21.10 -23.22
CA SER A 51 -9.39 20.88 -22.00
C SER A 51 -9.23 22.03 -21.02
N SER A 52 -10.18 22.15 -20.09
CA SER A 52 -10.10 23.15 -19.02
C SER A 52 -8.99 22.81 -18.02
N TYR A 53 -8.48 23.83 -17.30
CA TYR A 53 -7.56 23.61 -16.18
C TYR A 53 -8.23 22.82 -15.04
N LEU A 54 -9.55 22.93 -14.89
CA LEU A 54 -10.31 22.21 -13.87
C LEU A 54 -10.27 20.69 -14.08
N GLU A 55 -10.31 20.22 -15.32
CA GLU A 55 -10.15 18.79 -15.64
C GLU A 55 -8.76 18.26 -15.24
N TYR A 56 -7.71 19.08 -15.38
CA TYR A 56 -6.39 18.73 -14.89
C TYR A 56 -6.36 18.63 -13.35
N LEU A 57 -6.95 19.61 -12.65
CA LEU A 57 -7.02 19.62 -11.20
C LEU A 57 -7.82 18.43 -10.64
N ASP A 58 -8.92 18.04 -11.28
CA ASP A 58 -9.69 16.87 -10.86
C ASP A 58 -8.88 15.57 -11.05
N ALA A 59 -8.22 15.40 -12.20
CA ALA A 59 -7.34 14.25 -12.43
C ALA A 59 -6.17 14.22 -11.44
N GLN A 60 -5.61 15.39 -11.08
CA GLN A 60 -4.58 15.50 -10.05
C GLN A 60 -5.11 15.12 -8.67
N ARG A 61 -6.34 15.51 -8.31
CA ARG A 61 -7.00 15.09 -7.07
C ARG A 61 -7.14 13.56 -7.01
N VAL A 62 -7.62 12.94 -8.09
CA VAL A 62 -7.74 11.47 -8.18
C VAL A 62 -6.38 10.78 -8.02
N TYR A 63 -5.33 11.31 -8.64
CA TYR A 63 -3.96 10.78 -8.48
C TYR A 63 -3.44 10.91 -7.04
N ASN A 64 -3.72 12.02 -6.37
CA ASN A 64 -3.32 12.23 -4.99
C ASN A 64 -4.06 11.28 -4.05
N ASP A 65 -5.38 11.11 -4.22
CA ASP A 65 -6.19 10.18 -3.43
C ASP A 65 -5.69 8.73 -3.60
N ALA A 66 -5.38 8.31 -4.84
CA ALA A 66 -4.79 7.00 -5.11
C ALA A 66 -3.39 6.84 -4.50
N SER A 67 -2.58 7.90 -4.49
CA SER A 67 -1.24 7.89 -3.88
C SER A 67 -1.30 7.77 -2.36
N ILE A 68 -2.25 8.44 -1.70
CA ILE A 68 -2.48 8.32 -0.26
C ILE A 68 -2.87 6.87 0.08
N ALA A 69 -3.83 6.29 -0.66
CA ALA A 69 -4.25 4.91 -0.45
C ALA A 69 -3.09 3.92 -0.58
N TYR A 70 -2.28 4.05 -1.65
CA TYR A 70 -1.09 3.22 -1.86
C TYR A 70 -0.11 3.32 -0.68
N ILE A 71 0.20 4.54 -0.21
CA ILE A 71 1.13 4.76 0.90
C ILE A 71 0.60 4.18 2.21
N GLN A 72 -0.70 4.33 2.48
CA GLN A 72 -1.34 3.76 3.67
C GLN A 72 -1.26 2.22 3.68
N LYS A 73 -1.49 1.55 2.54
CA LYS A 73 -1.33 0.08 2.48
C LYS A 73 0.12 -0.35 2.58
N ARG A 74 1.04 0.37 1.95
CA ARG A 74 2.48 0.11 2.11
C ARG A 74 2.90 0.23 3.58
N GLN A 75 2.39 1.21 4.32
CA GLN A 75 2.63 1.33 5.76
C GLN A 75 2.13 0.10 6.51
N LEU A 76 0.91 -0.36 6.25
CA LEU A 76 0.36 -1.57 6.88
C LEU A 76 1.19 -2.83 6.56
N ARG A 77 1.64 -3.00 5.31
CA ARG A 77 2.53 -4.11 4.94
C ARG A 77 3.85 -4.07 5.72
N LEU A 78 4.45 -2.89 5.86
CA LEU A 78 5.70 -2.73 6.62
C LEU A 78 5.49 -3.02 8.11
N MET A 79 4.37 -2.58 8.69
CA MET A 79 4.01 -2.91 10.07
C MET A 79 3.82 -4.43 10.25
N ALA A 80 3.12 -5.10 9.32
CA ALA A 80 2.96 -6.56 9.34
C ALA A 80 4.31 -7.30 9.20
N SER A 81 5.26 -6.75 8.46
CA SER A 81 6.62 -7.31 8.36
C SER A 81 7.35 -7.25 9.72
N VAL A 82 7.21 -6.14 10.44
CA VAL A 82 7.76 -5.99 11.80
C VAL A 82 7.07 -6.94 12.77
N GLU A 83 5.75 -7.11 12.67
CA GLU A 83 5.00 -8.03 13.52
C GLU A 83 5.38 -9.49 13.28
N LEU A 84 5.54 -9.89 12.02
CA LEU A 84 6.06 -11.21 11.66
C LEU A 84 7.47 -11.43 12.23
N PHE A 85 8.34 -10.43 12.14
CA PHE A 85 9.67 -10.51 12.73
C PHE A 85 9.60 -10.74 14.25
N LYS A 86 8.73 -10.02 14.96
CA LYS A 86 8.52 -10.19 16.41
C LYS A 86 7.96 -11.57 16.77
N SER A 87 6.94 -12.05 16.04
CA SER A 87 6.29 -13.34 16.34
C SER A 87 7.21 -14.54 16.10
N LEU A 88 8.19 -14.41 15.21
CA LEU A 88 9.26 -15.41 15.02
C LEU A 88 10.33 -15.40 16.12
N GLY A 89 10.15 -14.60 17.18
CA GLY A 89 11.12 -14.46 18.28
C GLY A 89 12.05 -13.25 18.14
N GLY A 90 11.82 -12.38 17.15
CA GLY A 90 12.44 -11.06 17.04
C GLY A 90 13.95 -11.03 16.87
N GLY A 91 14.62 -12.17 16.65
CA GLY A 91 16.10 -12.24 16.69
C GLY A 91 16.73 -11.86 18.04
N TRP A 92 15.93 -11.49 19.05
CA TRP A 92 16.38 -11.13 20.39
C TRP A 92 16.40 -12.36 21.29
N SER A 93 17.13 -13.40 20.87
CA SER A 93 17.69 -14.33 21.84
C SER A 93 19.05 -13.78 22.28
N THR A 94 19.03 -12.79 23.16
CA THR A 94 20.18 -12.48 24.02
C THR A 94 19.67 -12.24 25.42
N GLN A 95 19.17 -13.32 26.05
CA GLN A 95 19.52 -13.79 27.38
C GLN A 95 18.75 -15.07 27.72
#